data_AF-A0A6N7TTM0-F1
#
_entry.id   AF-A0A6N7TTM0-F1
#
_cell.length_a   1.000
_cell.length_b   1.000
_cell.length_c   1.000
_cell.angle_alpha   90.00
_cell.angle_beta   90.00
_cell.angle_gamma   90.00
#
_symmetry.space_group_name_H-M   'P 1'
#
loop_
_entity.id
_entity.type
_entity.pdbx_description
1 polymer ?
#
loop_
_entity_poly.entity_id
_entity_poly.type
_entity_poly.pdbx_seq_one_letter_code
_entity_poly.pdbx_strand_id
1 'polypeptide(L)'
;MDAKEFGAFLAQVRRERNMTQAELAQQLHVTDKAVSRWERGIGLPDINTLEPLADVLGLTLADLMHCHDSRQKDDTPPVPLEDFFTMLRRQHTVDWRSVRTALLALSIALALWGIFACPGRLAVHWRTLSDGSLQADGWMSSLVIFPLFAGFEFLSLELWNNFEQTGYYRRWGEVNLFIIHAMSLGTPLTRLMRLVLDLLFFFCFGFLLPCCEAWLILLN
;
A
#
# COMPACT_ATOMS: atom_id res chain seq x y z
N MET A 1 27.14 14.02 3.35
CA MET A 1 27.73 15.05 2.47
C MET A 1 29.07 15.42 3.05
N ASP A 2 30.17 15.07 2.39
CA ASP A 2 31.48 15.58 2.78
C ASP A 2 31.59 17.03 2.29
N ALA A 3 31.93 17.97 3.19
CA ALA A 3 32.00 19.40 2.86
C ALA A 3 33.05 19.68 1.78
N LYS A 4 34.10 18.87 1.73
CA LYS A 4 35.19 19.01 0.74
C LYS A 4 34.73 18.60 -0.66
N GLU A 5 33.98 17.51 -0.75
CA GLU A 5 33.38 17.01 -1.99
C GLU A 5 32.34 17.99 -2.53
N PHE A 6 31.46 18.50 -1.65
CA PHE A 6 30.49 19.54 -1.99
C PHE A 6 31.16 20.82 -2.50
N GLY A 7 32.21 21.28 -1.81
CA GLY A 7 32.94 22.48 -2.22
C GLY A 7 33.59 22.34 -3.59
N ALA A 8 34.19 21.18 -3.88
CA ALA A 8 34.79 20.89 -5.18
C ALA A 8 33.74 20.87 -6.29
N PHE A 9 32.61 20.20 -6.06
CA PHE A 9 31.47 20.15 -6.98
C PHE A 9 30.90 21.55 -7.26
N LEU A 10 30.63 22.33 -6.21
CA LEU A 10 30.14 23.70 -6.34
C LEU A 10 31.08 24.57 -7.19
N ALA A 11 32.38 24.46 -6.94
CA ALA A 11 33.38 25.23 -7.70
C ALA A 11 33.46 24.80 -9.17
N GLN A 12 33.28 23.51 -9.47
CA GLN A 12 33.24 22.98 -10.83
C GLN A 12 32.02 23.55 -11.57
N VAL A 13 30.83 23.34 -11.01
CA VAL A 13 29.55 23.74 -11.59
C VAL A 13 29.47 25.26 -11.83
N ARG A 14 30.03 26.07 -10.92
CA ARG A 14 30.15 27.53 -11.10
C ARG A 14 31.04 27.87 -12.30
N ARG A 15 32.21 27.24 -12.43
CA ARG A 15 33.16 27.51 -13.53
C ARG A 15 32.59 27.12 -14.87
N GLU A 16 31.85 26.01 -14.95
CA GLU A 16 31.17 25.58 -16.17
C GLU A 16 30.12 26.58 -16.66
N ARG A 17 29.54 27.36 -15.75
CA ARG A 17 28.63 28.46 -16.06
C ARG A 17 29.33 29.80 -16.31
N ASN A 18 30.66 29.80 -16.36
CA ASN A 18 31.50 30.99 -16.53
C ASN A 18 31.23 32.09 -15.49
N MET A 19 30.77 31.72 -14.30
CA MET A 19 30.48 32.67 -13.22
C MET A 19 31.70 32.88 -12.33
N THR A 20 31.94 34.10 -11.86
CA THR A 20 32.91 34.37 -10.79
C THR A 20 32.32 34.08 -9.40
N GLN A 21 33.17 33.90 -8.37
CA GLN A 21 32.68 33.73 -6.99
C GLN A 21 31.87 34.94 -6.52
N ALA A 22 32.25 36.16 -6.97
CA ALA A 22 31.55 37.39 -6.65
C ALA A 22 30.18 37.47 -7.32
N GLU A 23 30.06 37.06 -8.58
CA GLU A 23 28.77 36.99 -9.28
C GLU A 23 27.82 35.99 -8.64
N LEU A 24 28.30 34.79 -8.28
CA LEU A 24 27.49 33.81 -7.57
C LEU A 24 27.05 34.33 -6.20
N ALA A 25 27.94 34.99 -5.48
CA ALA A 25 27.63 35.59 -4.18
C ALA A 25 26.57 36.70 -4.29
N GLN A 26 26.65 37.53 -5.34
CA GLN A 26 25.69 38.59 -5.61
C GLN A 26 24.29 38.04 -5.88
N GLN A 27 24.18 36.98 -6.68
CA GLN A 27 22.90 36.34 -6.99
C GLN A 27 22.26 35.67 -5.76
N LEU A 28 23.08 35.19 -4.83
CA LEU A 28 22.63 34.53 -3.60
C LEU A 28 22.48 35.49 -2.42
N HIS A 29 22.73 36.78 -2.62
CA HIS A 29 22.74 37.79 -1.55
C HIS A 29 23.65 37.43 -0.37
N VAL A 30 24.79 36.78 -0.64
CA VAL A 30 25.81 36.43 0.34
C VAL A 30 27.14 37.12 0.03
N THR A 31 28.09 37.05 0.95
CA THR A 31 29.46 37.54 0.69
C THR A 31 30.23 36.57 -0.19
N ASP A 32 31.09 37.08 -1.07
CA ASP A 32 32.10 36.33 -1.82
C ASP A 32 32.95 35.40 -0.94
N LYS A 33 33.30 35.84 0.27
CA LYS A 33 34.00 35.05 1.29
C LYS A 33 33.22 33.81 1.73
N ALA A 34 31.89 33.86 1.75
CA ALA A 34 31.05 32.71 2.09
C ALA A 34 31.16 31.63 1.00
N VAL A 35 30.99 32.02 -0.26
CA VAL A 35 31.17 31.13 -1.43
C VAL A 35 32.59 30.52 -1.44
N SER A 36 33.62 31.34 -1.20
CA SER A 36 35.01 30.86 -1.09
C SER A 36 35.24 29.86 0.06
N ARG A 37 34.51 29.99 1.17
CA ARG A 37 34.59 29.01 2.28
C ARG A 37 33.89 27.71 1.92
N TRP A 38 32.75 27.77 1.24
CA TRP A 38 32.03 26.60 0.77
C TRP A 38 32.85 25.81 -0.26
N GLU A 39 33.41 26.50 -1.26
CA GLU A 39 34.23 25.85 -2.30
C GLU A 39 35.50 25.17 -1.75
N ARG A 40 36.02 25.64 -0.61
CA ARG A 40 37.17 25.04 0.07
C ARG A 40 36.78 23.95 1.08
N GLY A 41 35.49 23.67 1.27
CA GLY A 41 34.99 22.72 2.26
C GLY A 41 35.18 23.15 3.72
N ILE A 42 35.41 24.44 3.98
CA ILE A 42 35.63 24.99 5.33
C ILE A 42 34.27 25.29 6.03
N GLY A 43 33.18 25.20 5.30
CA GLY A 43 31.81 25.31 5.81
C GLY A 43 30.82 24.92 4.73
N LEU A 44 29.55 24.80 5.11
CA LEU A 44 28.46 24.54 4.19
C LEU A 44 27.51 25.74 4.12
N PRO A 45 26.77 25.91 3.01
CA PRO A 45 25.66 26.83 2.94
C PRO A 45 24.57 26.44 3.97
N ASP A 46 23.87 27.44 4.50
CA ASP A 46 22.72 27.25 5.37
C ASP A 46 21.53 26.68 4.59
N ILE A 47 20.58 26.05 5.27
CA ILE A 47 19.39 25.43 4.66
C ILE A 47 18.61 26.42 3.80
N ASN A 48 18.53 27.68 4.23
CA ASN A 48 17.85 28.75 3.50
C ASN A 48 18.60 29.20 2.24
N THR A 49 19.89 28.88 2.13
CA THR A 49 20.74 29.24 0.99
C THR A 49 20.90 28.10 -0.01
N LEU A 50 20.53 26.86 0.36
CA LEU A 50 20.64 25.69 -0.51
C LEU A 50 19.69 25.72 -1.70
N GLU A 51 18.43 26.10 -1.48
CA GLU A 51 17.42 26.17 -2.55
C GLU A 51 17.73 27.30 -3.55
N PRO A 52 18.03 28.54 -3.12
CA PRO A 52 18.50 29.59 -4.05
C PRO A 52 19.80 29.23 -4.79
N LEU A 53 20.71 28.50 -4.13
CA LEU A 53 21.94 28.02 -4.73
C LEU A 53 21.68 27.01 -5.84
N ALA A 54 20.73 26.10 -5.63
CA ALA A 54 20.30 25.14 -6.66
C ALA A 54 19.67 25.88 -7.86
N ASP A 55 18.81 26.87 -7.61
CA ASP A 55 18.13 27.65 -8.64
C ASP A 55 19.11 28.46 -9.51
N VAL A 56 20.06 29.18 -8.89
CA VAL A 56 21.09 29.96 -9.60
C VAL A 56 21.98 29.05 -10.44
N LEU A 57 22.30 27.87 -9.92
CA LEU A 57 23.04 26.85 -10.62
C LEU A 57 22.15 25.97 -11.50
N GLY A 58 20.87 26.24 -11.70
CA GLY A 58 19.97 25.44 -12.53
C GLY A 58 20.05 23.93 -12.26
N LEU A 59 20.27 23.54 -11.01
CA LEU A 59 20.31 22.15 -10.53
C LEU A 59 19.07 21.89 -9.67
N THR A 60 18.69 20.63 -9.53
CA THR A 60 17.73 20.28 -8.47
C THR A 60 18.43 20.30 -7.11
N LEU A 61 17.69 20.59 -6.03
CA LEU A 61 18.23 20.53 -4.68
C LEU A 61 18.81 19.13 -4.37
N ALA A 62 18.21 18.07 -4.90
CA ALA A 62 18.71 16.72 -4.77
C ALA A 62 20.08 16.55 -5.45
N ASP A 63 20.25 17.03 -6.69
CA ASP A 63 21.52 16.98 -7.41
C ASP A 63 22.62 17.75 -6.67
N LEU A 64 22.27 18.92 -6.12
CA LEU A 64 23.17 19.74 -5.31
C LEU A 64 23.61 19.03 -4.02
N MET A 65 22.69 18.35 -3.33
CA MET A 65 23.00 17.63 -2.08
C MET A 65 23.73 16.31 -2.30
N HIS A 66 23.53 15.67 -3.45
CA HIS A 66 24.20 14.43 -3.81
C HIS A 66 25.51 14.66 -4.58
N CYS A 67 25.88 15.92 -4.83
CA CYS A 67 27.04 16.31 -5.65
C CYS A 67 27.03 15.61 -7.02
N HIS A 68 25.84 15.35 -7.55
CA HIS A 68 25.63 14.60 -8.77
C HIS A 68 25.52 15.59 -9.93
N ASP A 69 26.47 15.55 -10.87
CA ASP A 69 26.32 16.32 -12.10
C ASP A 69 25.28 15.60 -12.97
N SER A 70 24.08 16.19 -13.09
CA SER A 70 23.01 15.68 -13.93
C SER A 70 23.38 15.61 -15.43
N ARG A 71 24.56 16.14 -15.81
CA ARG A 71 25.16 16.03 -17.16
C ARG A 71 26.18 14.91 -17.32
N GLN A 72 26.56 14.18 -16.28
CA GLN A 72 27.24 12.89 -16.41
C GLN A 72 26.26 11.80 -16.84
N LYS A 73 25.54 12.08 -17.93
CA LYS A 73 24.81 11.13 -18.75
C LYS A 73 25.83 10.55 -19.73
N ASP A 74 26.82 9.84 -19.17
CA ASP A 74 27.81 9.12 -19.96
C ASP A 74 27.11 8.07 -20.83
N ASP A 75 27.70 7.84 -22.01
CA ASP A 75 27.32 6.93 -23.11
C ASP A 75 27.23 5.42 -22.73
N THR A 76 26.75 5.11 -21.54
CA THR A 76 26.31 3.77 -21.16
C THR A 76 24.79 3.83 -21.07
N PRO A 77 24.01 3.04 -21.85
CA PRO A 77 22.58 3.00 -21.65
C PRO A 77 22.34 2.66 -20.17
N PRO A 78 21.66 3.53 -19.41
CA PRO A 78 21.40 3.24 -18.02
C PRO A 78 20.58 1.97 -18.04
N VAL A 79 21.14 0.85 -17.54
CA VAL A 79 20.31 -0.29 -17.16
C VAL A 79 19.41 0.29 -16.08
N PRO A 80 18.12 0.54 -16.35
CA PRO A 80 17.36 1.42 -15.49
C PRO A 80 17.23 0.68 -14.17
N LEU A 81 17.84 1.21 -13.12
CA LEU A 81 17.50 0.77 -11.77
C LEU A 81 16.01 1.08 -11.53
N GLU A 82 15.44 2.03 -12.26
CA GLU A 82 14.00 2.21 -12.44
C GLU A 82 13.31 0.96 -13.00
N ASP A 83 13.89 0.21 -13.93
CA ASP A 83 13.31 -1.06 -14.42
C ASP A 83 13.37 -2.13 -13.34
N PHE A 84 14.48 -2.22 -12.59
CA PHE A 84 14.57 -3.14 -11.45
C PHE A 84 13.63 -2.77 -10.30
N PHE A 85 13.56 -1.49 -9.94
CA PHE A 85 12.65 -0.96 -8.93
C PHE A 85 11.22 -0.92 -9.39
N THR A 86 10.90 -0.82 -10.70
CA THR A 86 9.53 -0.98 -11.23
C THR A 86 9.14 -2.44 -11.35
N MET A 87 10.11 -3.35 -11.52
CA MET A 87 9.91 -4.79 -11.45
C MET A 87 9.71 -5.26 -10.01
N LEU A 88 10.41 -4.67 -9.03
CA LEU A 88 10.20 -4.89 -7.58
C LEU A 88 8.99 -4.11 -7.03
N ARG A 89 8.72 -2.92 -7.58
CA ARG A 89 7.47 -2.14 -7.37
C ARG A 89 6.40 -2.55 -8.37
N ARG A 90 6.53 -3.74 -8.96
CA ARG A 90 5.35 -4.52 -9.29
C ARG A 90 4.79 -4.96 -7.96
N GLN A 91 4.17 -3.98 -7.30
CA GLN A 91 3.35 -4.13 -6.15
C GLN A 91 2.30 -5.11 -6.65
N HIS A 92 2.55 -6.39 -6.39
CA HIS A 92 1.58 -7.43 -6.57
C HIS A 92 0.56 -7.15 -5.48
N THR A 93 -0.20 -6.06 -5.66
CA THR A 93 -1.45 -5.83 -4.97
C THR A 93 -2.24 -7.02 -5.40
N VAL A 94 -2.21 -8.06 -4.57
CA VAL A 94 -3.10 -9.19 -4.74
C VAL A 94 -4.47 -8.54 -4.85
N ASP A 95 -5.03 -8.58 -6.05
CA ASP A 95 -6.32 -7.97 -6.33
C ASP A 95 -7.32 -8.78 -5.51
N TRP A 96 -7.57 -8.30 -4.31
CA TRP A 96 -8.35 -9.00 -3.30
C TRP A 96 -9.79 -9.19 -3.77
N ARG A 97 -10.21 -8.34 -4.71
CA ARG A 97 -11.42 -8.54 -5.52
C ARG A 97 -11.38 -9.85 -6.28
N SER A 98 -10.32 -10.11 -7.06
CA SER A 98 -10.14 -11.34 -7.83
C SER A 98 -10.10 -12.58 -6.95
N VAL A 99 -9.40 -12.51 -5.81
CA VAL A 99 -9.35 -13.61 -4.83
C VAL A 99 -10.73 -13.90 -4.26
N ARG A 100 -11.47 -12.87 -3.85
CA ARG A 100 -12.81 -13.05 -3.27
C ARG A 100 -13.85 -13.48 -4.30
N THR A 101 -13.77 -13.00 -5.54
CA THR A 101 -14.63 -13.50 -6.63
C THR A 101 -14.36 -14.97 -6.93
N ALA A 102 -13.10 -15.40 -6.83
CA ALA A 102 -12.74 -16.81 -6.97
C ALA A 102 -13.28 -17.66 -5.80
N LEU A 103 -13.24 -17.14 -4.57
CA LEU A 103 -13.82 -17.81 -3.40
C LEU A 103 -15.35 -17.94 -3.50
N LEU A 104 -16.06 -16.89 -3.94
CA LEU A 104 -17.50 -16.99 -4.20
C LEU A 104 -17.81 -18.01 -5.28
N ALA A 105 -17.05 -18.03 -6.37
CA ALA A 105 -17.21 -19.04 -7.41
C ALA A 105 -16.99 -20.46 -6.87
N LEU A 106 -16.03 -20.63 -5.96
CA LEU A 106 -15.78 -21.90 -5.27
C LEU A 106 -16.95 -22.30 -4.35
N SER A 107 -17.50 -21.38 -3.56
CA SER A 107 -18.69 -21.66 -2.73
C SER A 107 -19.89 -22.01 -3.59
N ILE A 108 -20.15 -21.29 -4.68
CA ILE A 108 -21.24 -21.63 -5.62
C ILE A 108 -21.03 -23.04 -6.19
N ALA A 109 -19.80 -23.40 -6.56
CA ALA A 109 -19.50 -24.74 -7.06
C ALA A 109 -19.73 -25.82 -5.98
N LEU A 110 -19.31 -25.56 -4.73
CA LEU A 110 -19.55 -26.46 -3.59
C LEU A 110 -21.03 -26.58 -3.24
N ALA A 111 -21.77 -25.48 -3.27
CA ALA A 111 -23.21 -25.45 -3.06
C ALA A 111 -23.95 -26.30 -4.10
N LEU A 112 -23.61 -26.14 -5.38
CA LEU A 112 -24.15 -26.97 -6.46
C LEU A 112 -23.80 -28.44 -6.25
N TRP A 113 -22.54 -28.74 -5.93
CA TRP A 113 -22.11 -30.11 -5.68
C TRP A 113 -22.84 -30.71 -4.47
N GLY A 114 -22.97 -29.98 -3.36
CA GLY A 114 -23.68 -30.43 -2.15
C GLY A 114 -25.16 -30.72 -2.40
N ILE A 115 -25.82 -29.94 -3.26
CA ILE A 115 -27.21 -30.21 -3.68
C ILE A 115 -27.33 -31.56 -4.41
N PHE A 116 -26.36 -31.89 -5.28
CA PHE A 116 -26.36 -33.16 -6.01
C PHE A 116 -25.87 -34.35 -5.19
N ALA A 117 -24.87 -34.15 -4.32
CA ALA A 117 -24.28 -35.21 -3.51
C ALA A 117 -25.22 -35.65 -2.38
N CYS A 118 -25.93 -34.71 -1.76
CA CYS A 118 -26.80 -34.96 -0.62
C CYS A 118 -28.24 -34.47 -0.93
N PRO A 119 -29.00 -35.21 -1.75
CA PRO A 119 -30.35 -34.83 -2.10
C PRO A 119 -31.30 -35.02 -0.90
N GLY A 120 -32.05 -33.97 -0.53
CA GLY A 120 -33.11 -34.06 0.47
C GLY A 120 -32.88 -33.20 1.72
N ARG A 121 -32.89 -33.82 2.90
CA ARG A 121 -32.76 -33.14 4.20
C ARG A 121 -31.42 -33.50 4.84
N LEU A 122 -30.65 -32.47 5.17
CA LEU A 122 -29.34 -32.53 5.81
C LEU A 122 -29.48 -32.30 7.31
N ALA A 123 -28.70 -33.01 8.11
CA ALA A 123 -28.53 -32.74 9.52
C ALA A 123 -27.65 -31.49 9.71
N VAL A 124 -28.26 -30.43 10.24
CA VAL A 124 -27.61 -29.13 10.49
C VAL A 124 -27.26 -28.96 11.96
N HIS A 125 -28.07 -29.53 12.86
CA HIS A 125 -27.85 -29.43 14.30
C HIS A 125 -27.62 -30.82 14.89
N TRP A 126 -26.49 -30.95 15.58
CA TRP A 126 -26.06 -32.16 16.26
C TRP A 126 -26.00 -31.90 17.76
N ARG A 127 -26.66 -32.74 18.56
CA ARG A 127 -26.62 -32.69 20.02
C ARG A 127 -25.86 -33.90 20.55
N THR A 128 -25.00 -33.67 21.53
CA THR A 128 -24.36 -34.72 22.31
C THR A 128 -25.33 -35.24 23.38
N LEU A 129 -25.60 -36.54 23.36
CA LEU A 129 -26.31 -37.22 24.45
C LEU A 129 -25.37 -37.46 25.64
N SER A 130 -25.95 -37.68 26.82
CA SER A 130 -25.22 -38.02 28.05
C SER A 130 -24.29 -39.22 27.90
N ASP A 131 -24.59 -40.09 26.94
CA ASP A 131 -23.91 -41.36 26.68
C ASP A 131 -22.73 -41.18 25.69
N GLY A 132 -22.46 -39.95 25.25
CA GLY A 132 -21.38 -39.59 24.33
C GLY A 132 -21.72 -39.76 22.84
N SER A 133 -22.91 -40.25 22.50
CA SER A 133 -23.39 -40.36 21.11
C SER A 133 -23.88 -39.01 20.56
N LEU A 134 -23.69 -38.79 19.26
CA LEU A 134 -24.17 -37.62 18.54
C LEU A 134 -25.50 -37.93 17.86
N GLN A 135 -26.53 -37.12 18.11
CA GLN A 135 -27.82 -37.23 17.45
C GLN A 135 -28.15 -35.95 16.67
N ALA A 136 -28.59 -36.12 15.42
CA ALA A 136 -29.10 -35.03 14.61
C ALA A 136 -30.51 -34.63 15.05
N ASP A 137 -30.68 -33.40 15.50
CA ASP A 137 -31.94 -32.84 16.05
C ASP A 137 -32.53 -31.76 15.12
N GLY A 138 -31.72 -31.18 14.22
CA GLY A 138 -32.14 -30.16 13.26
C GLY A 138 -31.88 -30.58 11.83
N TRP A 139 -32.93 -30.52 10.99
CA TRP A 139 -32.86 -30.90 9.58
C TRP A 139 -33.26 -29.74 8.67
N MET A 140 -32.46 -29.44 7.65
CA MET A 140 -32.82 -28.45 6.61
C MET A 140 -32.66 -29.05 5.22
N SER A 141 -33.42 -28.55 4.26
CA SER A 141 -33.29 -29.00 2.88
C SER A 141 -31.98 -28.50 2.27
N SER A 142 -31.29 -29.38 1.53
CA SER A 142 -30.09 -29.01 0.76
C SER A 142 -30.36 -27.88 -0.23
N LEU A 143 -31.57 -27.83 -0.81
CA LEU A 143 -32.03 -26.76 -1.70
C LEU A 143 -32.23 -25.40 -1.01
N VAL A 144 -32.22 -25.35 0.32
CA VAL A 144 -32.37 -24.12 1.09
C VAL A 144 -31.04 -23.70 1.70
N ILE A 145 -30.31 -24.64 2.31
CA ILE A 145 -29.11 -24.30 3.08
C ILE A 145 -27.93 -23.88 2.19
N PHE A 146 -27.67 -24.59 1.08
CA PHE A 146 -26.57 -24.25 0.19
C PHE A 146 -26.78 -22.92 -0.55
N PRO A 147 -27.98 -22.61 -1.09
CA PRO A 147 -28.24 -21.28 -1.65
C PRO A 147 -28.21 -20.15 -0.61
N LEU A 148 -28.57 -20.41 0.66
CA LEU A 148 -28.44 -19.42 1.72
C LEU A 148 -26.98 -19.06 2.00
N PHE A 149 -26.06 -20.04 2.02
CA PHE A 149 -24.64 -19.76 2.18
C PHE A 149 -24.07 -18.96 1.00
N ALA A 150 -24.33 -19.38 -0.23
CA ALA A 150 -23.91 -18.64 -1.42
C ALA A 150 -24.49 -17.21 -1.46
N GLY A 151 -25.76 -17.05 -1.06
CA GLY A 151 -26.41 -15.75 -0.97
C GLY A 151 -25.79 -14.85 0.12
N PHE A 152 -25.37 -15.42 1.24
CA PHE A 152 -24.68 -14.70 2.31
C PHE A 152 -23.28 -14.26 1.89
N GLU A 153 -22.51 -15.11 1.19
CA GLU A 153 -21.23 -14.71 0.60
C GLU A 153 -21.40 -13.57 -0.42
N PHE A 154 -22.41 -13.68 -1.30
CA PHE A 154 -22.72 -12.63 -2.26
C PHE A 154 -23.06 -11.31 -1.58
N LEU A 155 -23.91 -11.34 -0.55
CA LEU A 155 -24.24 -10.15 0.25
C LEU A 155 -22.99 -9.54 0.89
N SER A 156 -22.10 -10.37 1.44
CA SER A 156 -20.85 -9.91 2.05
C SER A 156 -19.93 -9.21 1.04
N LEU A 157 -19.87 -9.73 -0.19
CA LEU A 157 -19.12 -9.15 -1.30
C LEU A 157 -19.71 -7.82 -1.75
N GLU A 158 -21.04 -7.74 -1.86
CA GLU A 158 -21.72 -6.51 -2.25
C GLU A 158 -21.59 -5.43 -1.16
N LEU A 159 -21.64 -5.83 0.11
CA LEU A 159 -21.39 -4.93 1.24
C LEU A 159 -19.97 -4.38 1.19
N TRP A 160 -18.99 -5.24 0.93
CA TRP A 160 -17.60 -4.83 0.76
C TRP A 160 -17.40 -3.89 -0.42
N ASN A 161 -17.98 -4.24 -1.58
CA ASN A 161 -17.91 -3.43 -2.79
C ASN A 161 -18.54 -2.06 -2.54
N ASN A 162 -19.67 -1.99 -1.82
CA ASN A 162 -20.24 -0.73 -1.36
C ASN A 162 -19.30 0.04 -0.44
N PHE A 163 -18.66 -0.60 0.54
CA PHE A 163 -17.67 0.04 1.41
C PHE A 163 -16.46 0.60 0.63
N GLU A 164 -16.03 -0.10 -0.41
CA GLU A 164 -14.92 0.31 -1.27
C GLU A 164 -15.33 1.45 -2.23
N GLN A 165 -16.52 1.36 -2.84
CA GLN A 165 -17.04 2.33 -3.82
C GLN A 165 -17.57 3.62 -3.21
N THR A 166 -18.19 3.58 -2.02
CA THR A 166 -18.67 4.79 -1.32
C THR A 166 -17.53 5.72 -0.90
N GLY A 167 -16.27 5.36 -1.20
CA GLY A 167 -15.12 6.15 -0.83
C GLY A 167 -15.03 6.31 0.67
N TYR A 168 -15.62 5.40 1.46
CA TYR A 168 -15.57 5.44 2.92
C TYR A 168 -14.10 5.57 3.39
N TYR A 169 -13.17 4.91 2.70
CA TYR A 169 -11.73 5.04 2.89
C TYR A 169 -11.14 6.40 2.46
N ARG A 170 -11.66 7.03 1.41
CA ARG A 170 -11.21 8.35 0.91
C ARG A 170 -11.73 9.47 1.81
N ARG A 171 -12.99 9.41 2.21
CA ARG A 171 -13.66 10.35 3.12
C ARG A 171 -13.17 10.20 4.57
N TRP A 172 -12.92 8.98 5.07
CA TRP A 172 -12.20 8.81 6.33
C TRP A 172 -10.74 9.26 6.21
N GLY A 173 -10.07 9.07 5.07
CA GLY A 173 -8.73 9.61 4.84
C GLY A 173 -8.68 11.14 4.92
N GLU A 174 -9.66 11.83 4.35
CA GLU A 174 -9.80 13.30 4.39
C GLU A 174 -10.25 13.83 5.76
N VAL A 175 -11.23 13.20 6.40
CA VAL A 175 -11.65 13.52 7.79
C VAL A 175 -10.50 13.28 8.75
N ASN A 176 -9.73 12.21 8.53
CA ASN A 176 -8.53 11.94 9.30
C ASN A 176 -7.42 12.93 8.95
N LEU A 177 -7.27 13.43 7.72
CA LEU A 177 -6.30 14.50 7.40
C LEU A 177 -6.59 15.78 8.20
N PHE A 178 -7.87 16.11 8.37
CA PHE A 178 -8.35 17.21 9.21
C PHE A 178 -8.09 16.97 10.71
N ILE A 179 -8.33 15.73 11.19
CA ILE A 179 -8.06 15.32 12.57
C ILE A 179 -6.55 15.12 12.84
N ILE A 180 -5.75 14.71 11.86
CA ILE A 180 -4.29 14.51 11.93
C ILE A 180 -3.59 15.85 12.07
N HIS A 181 -4.12 16.90 11.44
CA HIS A 181 -3.69 18.27 11.69
C HIS A 181 -4.00 18.73 13.14
N ALA A 182 -5.00 18.12 13.79
CA ALA A 182 -5.42 18.45 15.16
C ALA A 182 -4.82 17.52 16.24
N MET A 183 -4.48 16.26 15.93
CA MET A 183 -3.92 15.28 16.85
C MET A 183 -3.03 14.26 16.12
N SER A 184 -1.78 14.09 16.56
CA SER A 184 -0.77 13.20 15.96
C SER A 184 -1.04 11.68 16.12
N LEU A 185 -2.25 11.27 16.52
CA LEU A 185 -2.59 9.88 16.87
C LEU A 185 -3.43 9.13 15.81
N GLY A 186 -3.91 9.81 14.76
CA GLY A 186 -4.93 9.27 13.85
C GLY A 186 -4.46 8.28 12.77
N THR A 187 -3.18 8.26 12.39
CA THR A 187 -2.67 7.45 11.27
C THR A 187 -2.43 5.94 11.54
N PRO A 188 -2.07 5.47 12.75
CA PRO A 188 -1.94 4.03 13.02
C PRO A 188 -3.29 3.36 13.29
N LEU A 189 -4.22 4.04 13.98
CA LEU A 189 -5.51 3.48 14.34
C LEU A 189 -6.39 3.18 13.11
N THR A 190 -6.38 4.06 12.10
CA THR A 190 -7.14 3.83 10.87
C THR A 190 -6.56 2.72 10.01
N ARG A 191 -5.23 2.59 9.96
CA ARG A 191 -4.55 1.45 9.31
C ARG A 191 -4.88 0.14 10.03
N LEU A 192 -4.92 0.17 11.36
CA LEU A 192 -5.33 -0.97 12.17
C LEU A 192 -6.79 -1.34 11.90
N MET A 193 -7.73 -0.39 11.94
CA MET A 193 -9.14 -0.64 11.64
C MET A 193 -9.34 -1.23 10.24
N ARG A 194 -8.63 -0.71 9.23
CA ARG A 194 -8.65 -1.26 7.87
C ARG A 194 -8.21 -2.72 7.87
N LEU A 195 -7.07 -3.01 8.50
CA LEU A 195 -6.53 -4.37 8.58
C LEU A 195 -7.48 -5.31 9.32
N VAL A 196 -8.11 -4.85 10.40
CA VAL A 196 -9.12 -5.62 11.16
C VAL A 196 -10.35 -5.91 10.29
N LEU A 197 -10.84 -4.92 9.55
CA LEU A 197 -12.00 -5.10 8.67
C LEU A 197 -11.68 -6.06 7.51
N ASP A 198 -10.51 -5.89 6.88
CA ASP A 198 -10.01 -6.77 5.82
C ASP A 198 -9.88 -8.22 6.30
N LEU A 199 -9.33 -8.42 7.51
CA LEU A 199 -9.16 -9.71 8.16
C LEU A 199 -10.51 -10.35 8.51
N LEU A 200 -11.43 -9.57 9.08
CA LEU A 200 -12.77 -10.04 9.44
C LEU A 200 -13.53 -10.49 8.19
N PHE A 201 -13.55 -9.68 7.13
CA PHE A 201 -14.24 -10.06 5.90
C PHE A 201 -13.61 -11.28 5.23
N PHE A 202 -12.28 -11.41 5.27
CA PHE A 202 -11.60 -12.58 4.70
C PHE A 202 -11.86 -13.86 5.48
N PHE A 203 -11.64 -13.84 6.80
CA PHE A 203 -11.80 -15.03 7.62
C PHE A 203 -13.27 -15.44 7.76
N CYS A 204 -14.17 -14.51 8.06
CA CYS A 204 -15.57 -14.84 8.35
C CYS A 204 -16.36 -15.19 7.09
N PHE A 205 -16.12 -14.53 5.95
CA PHE A 205 -16.97 -14.69 4.76
C PHE A 205 -16.25 -15.33 3.57
N GLY A 206 -14.92 -15.22 3.46
CA GLY A 206 -14.17 -15.83 2.36
C GLY A 206 -13.66 -17.24 2.64
N PHE A 207 -13.42 -17.60 3.91
CA PHE A 207 -12.80 -18.88 4.27
C PHE A 207 -13.69 -19.77 5.14
N LEU A 208 -14.38 -19.19 6.13
CA LEU A 208 -15.19 -19.97 7.06
C LEU A 208 -16.42 -20.62 6.39
N LEU A 209 -17.09 -19.90 5.50
CA LEU A 209 -18.30 -20.41 4.82
C LEU A 209 -18.01 -21.62 3.92
N PRO A 210 -17.01 -21.59 3.01
CA PRO A 210 -16.67 -22.76 2.20
C PRO A 210 -16.24 -23.96 3.05
N CYS A 211 -15.57 -23.72 4.17
CA CYS A 211 -15.25 -24.76 5.15
C CYS A 211 -16.50 -25.35 5.80
N CYS A 212 -17.50 -24.53 6.15
CA CYS A 212 -18.77 -25.00 6.69
C CYS A 212 -19.57 -25.81 5.66
N GLU A 213 -19.59 -25.39 4.40
CA GLU A 213 -20.23 -26.15 3.31
C GLU A 213 -19.57 -27.51 3.12
N ALA A 214 -18.23 -27.55 3.03
CA ALA A 214 -17.48 -28.80 2.92
C ALA A 214 -17.71 -29.72 4.13
N TRP A 215 -17.75 -29.16 5.34
CA TRP A 215 -18.02 -29.91 6.56
C TRP A 215 -19.44 -30.49 6.60
N LEU A 216 -20.44 -29.73 6.14
CA LEU A 216 -21.83 -30.20 6.03
C LEU A 216 -21.98 -31.35 5.02
N ILE A 217 -21.25 -31.29 3.90
CA ILE A 217 -21.18 -32.36 2.91
C ILE A 217 -20.48 -33.60 3.49
N LEU A 218 -19.41 -33.43 4.28
CA LEU A 218 -18.71 -34.56 4.88
C LEU A 218 -19.52 -35.29 5.97
N LEU A 219 -20.39 -34.58 6.67
CA LEU A 219 -21.21 -35.13 7.76
C LEU A 219 -22.52 -35.80 7.30
N ASN A 220 -22.92 -35.67 6.02
CA ASN A 220 -24.16 -36.22 5.47
C ASN A 220 -23.91 -37.06 4.23
#